data_AF-A0A7S0WG62-F1
#
_entry.id   AF-A0A7S0WG62-F1
#
_cell.length_a   1.000
_cell.length_b   1.000
_cell.length_c   1.000
_cell.angle_alpha   90.00
_cell.angle_beta   90.00
_cell.angle_gamma   90.00
#
_symmetry.space_group_name_H-M   'P 1'
#
loop_
_entity.id
_entity.type
_entity.pdbx_description
1 polymer ?
#
loop_
_entity_poly.entity_id
_entity_poly.type
_entity_poly.pdbx_seq_one_letter_code
_entity_poly.pdbx_strand_id
1 'polypeptide(L)'
;YYQVRGKFTELIALMEAGVGVDRAHMGIFTELGMLYASHKPEKLMEHIRLFSARINIPRLISQCINVAMWSELAYLYRCYDEFDNACEVMMNHPDAWEHVAFKDVCAKLANADLYYKAIKFYLRQHPTEMNNLLGVLQPRLDHSRVVALMRKENKLPMVKEYLLAVQGANLTAVNDAVNELAIEEEDHAALKTSLDMYDNCDQISLAIQCESHELIEFRRISSYIYQRNARWKQAIELSKRDGLMKDAMEVAAKSGDAALVDELLDFFIDQGNKECFASCLCTCYDLLTPDVIMQKAWLKGLTDWVMPYMIQVMRDMNGKIDTLMKEKAERNEEKVNEEKERIAAEMNSNLYAQ
;
A
#
# COMPACT_ATOMS: atom_id res chain seq x y z
N TYR A 1 39.33 -33.84 -41.90
CA TYR A 1 40.57 -34.65 -41.87
C TYR A 1 40.92 -35.11 -40.46
N TYR A 2 41.20 -34.20 -39.52
CA TYR A 2 41.56 -34.55 -38.13
C TYR A 2 40.44 -35.27 -37.37
N GLN A 3 39.17 -34.84 -37.52
CA GLN A 3 38.01 -35.46 -36.88
C GLN A 3 37.80 -36.92 -37.32
N VAL A 4 37.93 -37.21 -38.62
CA VAL A 4 37.80 -38.57 -39.19
C VAL A 4 38.85 -39.53 -38.64
N ARG A 5 40.02 -39.01 -38.23
CA ARG A 5 41.13 -39.79 -37.68
C ARG A 5 41.14 -39.84 -36.15
N GLY A 6 40.15 -39.24 -35.48
CA GLY A 6 40.06 -39.23 -34.01
C GLY A 6 41.13 -38.44 -33.27
N LYS A 7 41.94 -37.63 -33.98
CA LYS A 7 43.07 -36.87 -33.40
C LYS A 7 42.61 -35.51 -32.85
N PHE A 8 41.74 -35.54 -31.84
CA PHE A 8 41.13 -34.33 -31.27
C PHE A 8 42.06 -33.55 -30.34
N THR A 9 42.92 -34.23 -29.59
CA THR A 9 43.88 -33.61 -28.66
C THR A 9 44.94 -32.78 -29.38
N GLU A 10 45.55 -33.34 -30.43
CA GLU A 10 46.51 -32.65 -31.30
C GLU A 10 45.87 -31.46 -32.01
N LEU A 11 44.61 -31.60 -32.45
CA LEU A 11 43.87 -30.53 -33.12
C LEU A 11 43.56 -29.37 -32.16
N ILE A 12 43.13 -29.66 -30.93
CA ILE A 12 42.89 -28.62 -29.92
C ILE A 12 44.17 -27.87 -29.62
N ALA A 13 45.30 -28.56 -29.40
CA ALA A 13 46.59 -27.92 -29.13
C ALA A 13 47.06 -27.02 -30.30
N LEU A 14 46.85 -27.47 -31.54
CA LEU A 14 47.16 -26.66 -32.73
C LEU A 14 46.29 -25.40 -32.81
N MET A 15 45.00 -25.51 -32.50
CA MET A 15 44.06 -24.38 -32.51
C MET A 15 44.33 -23.41 -31.35
N GLU A 16 44.70 -23.91 -30.16
CA GLU A 16 45.16 -23.10 -29.01
C GLU A 16 46.39 -22.24 -29.41
N ALA A 17 47.38 -22.82 -30.10
CA ALA A 17 48.52 -22.06 -30.62
C ALA A 17 48.13 -21.05 -31.71
N GLY A 18 47.13 -21.39 -32.54
CA GLY A 18 46.60 -20.53 -33.60
C GLY A 18 45.86 -19.29 -33.09
N VAL A 19 45.32 -19.33 -31.87
CA VAL A 19 44.64 -18.18 -31.23
C VAL A 19 45.62 -17.04 -30.92
N GLY A 20 46.88 -17.35 -30.60
CA GLY A 20 47.90 -16.36 -30.24
C GLY A 20 48.55 -15.63 -31.44
N VAL A 21 48.15 -15.94 -32.67
CA VAL A 21 48.74 -15.36 -33.88
C VAL A 21 48.04 -14.05 -34.26
N ASP A 22 48.80 -13.00 -34.61
CA ASP A 22 48.28 -11.66 -34.94
C ASP A 22 47.24 -11.61 -36.08
N ARG A 23 47.15 -12.66 -36.90
CA ARG A 23 46.17 -12.80 -37.99
C ARG A 23 45.07 -13.84 -37.71
N ALA A 24 44.78 -14.14 -36.44
CA ALA A 24 43.73 -15.09 -36.10
C ALA A 24 42.35 -14.59 -36.55
N HIS A 25 41.70 -15.35 -37.44
CA HIS A 25 40.36 -15.05 -37.95
C HIS A 25 39.28 -15.67 -37.06
N MET A 26 38.07 -15.11 -37.06
CA MET A 26 36.88 -15.56 -36.30
C MET A 26 36.59 -17.08 -36.39
N GLY A 27 36.93 -17.70 -37.52
CA GLY A 27 36.73 -19.14 -37.73
C GLY A 27 37.55 -19.99 -36.76
N ILE A 28 38.77 -19.57 -36.41
CA ILE A 28 39.63 -20.32 -35.47
C ILE A 28 38.99 -20.36 -34.09
N PHE A 29 38.50 -19.22 -33.60
CA PHE A 29 37.83 -19.12 -32.29
C PHE A 29 36.53 -19.92 -32.24
N THR A 30 35.76 -19.91 -33.34
CA THR A 30 34.48 -20.63 -33.42
C THR A 30 34.69 -22.14 -33.47
N GLU A 31 35.60 -22.62 -34.32
CA GLU A 31 35.90 -24.05 -34.44
C GLU A 31 36.57 -24.60 -33.17
N LEU A 32 37.43 -23.81 -32.53
CA LEU A 32 38.00 -24.17 -31.22
C LEU A 32 36.91 -24.29 -30.15
N GLY A 33 35.95 -23.36 -30.11
CA GLY A 33 34.80 -23.44 -29.22
C GLY A 33 33.96 -24.71 -29.42
N MET A 34 33.72 -25.12 -30.67
CA MET A 34 32.99 -26.37 -30.95
C MET A 34 33.76 -27.63 -30.51
N LEU A 35 35.09 -27.61 -30.65
CA LEU A 35 35.94 -28.71 -30.17
C LEU A 35 35.97 -28.77 -28.63
N TYR A 36 35.99 -27.62 -27.95
CA TYR A 36 35.87 -27.58 -26.50
C TYR A 36 34.52 -28.10 -26.02
N ALA A 37 33.41 -27.69 -26.66
CA ALA A 37 32.09 -28.20 -26.33
C ALA A 37 32.02 -29.74 -26.39
N SER A 38 32.64 -30.35 -27.41
CA SER A 38 32.54 -31.80 -27.62
C SER A 38 33.53 -32.65 -26.81
N HIS A 39 34.71 -32.11 -26.49
CA HIS A 39 35.82 -32.93 -25.95
C HIS A 39 36.46 -32.39 -24.66
N LYS A 40 36.33 -31.10 -24.35
CA LYS A 40 36.91 -30.47 -23.15
C LYS A 40 35.98 -29.37 -22.62
N PRO A 41 34.86 -29.76 -21.96
CA PRO A 41 33.85 -28.82 -21.49
C PRO A 41 34.41 -27.81 -20.49
N GLU A 42 35.33 -28.22 -19.61
CA GLU A 42 35.90 -27.36 -18.55
C GLU A 42 36.53 -26.06 -19.07
N LYS A 43 37.14 -26.09 -20.27
CA LYS A 43 37.80 -24.90 -20.87
C LYS A 43 36.84 -24.02 -21.67
N LEU A 44 35.63 -24.50 -21.96
CA LEU A 44 34.71 -23.82 -22.85
C LEU A 44 34.26 -22.48 -22.27
N MET A 45 33.93 -22.44 -20.98
CA MET A 45 33.45 -21.21 -20.32
C MET A 45 34.51 -20.10 -20.33
N GLU A 46 35.78 -20.43 -20.04
CA GLU A 46 36.89 -19.49 -20.10
C GLU A 46 37.10 -18.95 -21.52
N HIS A 47 37.07 -19.84 -22.52
CA HIS A 47 37.21 -19.47 -23.92
C HIS A 47 36.12 -18.50 -24.38
N ILE A 48 34.87 -18.76 -24.01
CA ILE A 48 33.74 -17.89 -24.36
C ILE A 48 33.86 -16.54 -23.64
N ARG A 49 34.26 -16.51 -22.36
CA ARG A 49 34.46 -15.26 -21.62
C ARG A 49 35.53 -14.35 -22.23
N LEU A 50 36.63 -14.95 -22.71
CA LEU A 50 37.74 -14.20 -23.30
C LEU A 50 37.47 -13.75 -24.75
N PHE A 51 36.76 -14.57 -25.54
CA PHE A 51 36.66 -14.37 -26.98
C PHE A 51 35.24 -14.16 -27.50
N SER A 52 34.26 -13.84 -26.65
CA SER A 52 32.85 -13.63 -27.02
C SER A 52 32.65 -12.73 -28.25
N ALA A 53 33.43 -11.65 -28.39
CA ALA A 53 33.33 -10.71 -29.51
C ALA A 53 33.91 -11.24 -30.85
N ARG A 54 34.70 -12.31 -30.84
CA ARG A 54 35.40 -12.87 -32.01
C ARG A 54 34.92 -14.27 -32.41
N ILE A 55 33.76 -14.68 -31.90
CA ILE A 55 33.15 -15.99 -32.15
C ILE A 55 31.84 -15.80 -32.93
N ASN A 56 31.51 -16.75 -33.81
CA ASN A 56 30.17 -16.86 -34.36
C ASN A 56 29.24 -17.52 -33.32
N ILE A 57 28.48 -16.68 -32.61
CA ILE A 57 27.64 -17.08 -31.48
C ILE A 57 26.49 -18.04 -31.90
N PRO A 58 25.69 -17.79 -32.96
CA PRO A 58 24.61 -18.71 -33.36
C PRO A 58 25.08 -20.15 -33.65
N ARG A 59 26.25 -20.29 -34.28
CA ARG A 59 26.81 -21.60 -34.59
C ARG A 59 27.24 -22.35 -33.32
N LEU A 60 27.80 -21.62 -32.35
CA LEU A 60 28.21 -22.20 -31.08
C LEU A 60 26.99 -22.56 -30.20
N ILE A 61 25.94 -21.73 -30.18
CA ILE A 61 24.65 -22.01 -29.53
C ILE A 61 24.09 -23.36 -30.00
N SER A 62 24.03 -23.58 -31.32
CA SER A 62 23.52 -24.83 -31.89
C SER A 62 24.31 -26.06 -31.41
N GLN A 63 25.63 -25.93 -31.25
CA GLN A 63 26.46 -27.00 -30.74
C GLN A 63 26.30 -27.20 -29.22
N CYS A 64 26.20 -26.12 -28.45
CA CYS A 64 25.94 -26.19 -27.01
C CYS A 64 24.59 -26.85 -26.71
N ILE A 65 23.56 -26.65 -27.54
CA ILE A 65 22.27 -27.37 -27.46
C ILE A 65 22.46 -28.87 -27.70
N ASN A 66 23.23 -29.25 -28.73
CA ASN A 66 23.48 -30.67 -29.05
C ASN A 66 24.25 -31.41 -27.95
N VAL A 67 25.18 -30.73 -27.29
CA VAL A 67 26.01 -31.31 -26.22
C VAL A 67 25.40 -31.09 -24.82
N ALA A 68 24.25 -30.40 -24.74
CA ALA A 68 23.56 -30.08 -23.48
C ALA A 68 24.43 -29.31 -22.45
N MET A 69 25.22 -28.34 -22.93
CA MET A 69 26.06 -27.48 -22.10
C MET A 69 25.30 -26.19 -21.72
N TRP A 70 24.50 -26.26 -20.65
CA TRP A 70 23.51 -25.23 -20.33
C TRP A 70 24.09 -23.95 -19.72
N SER A 71 25.15 -24.03 -18.90
CA SER A 71 25.75 -22.86 -18.26
C SER A 71 26.48 -21.97 -19.26
N GLU A 72 27.21 -22.56 -20.20
CA GLU A 72 27.84 -21.85 -21.31
C GLU A 72 26.81 -21.35 -22.32
N LEU A 73 25.74 -22.12 -22.57
CA LEU A 73 24.64 -21.68 -23.44
C LEU A 73 23.94 -20.43 -22.90
N ALA A 74 23.62 -20.40 -21.60
CA ALA A 74 23.02 -19.23 -20.96
C ALA A 74 23.92 -17.99 -21.07
N TYR A 75 25.25 -18.17 -20.89
CA TYR A 75 26.22 -17.09 -21.08
C TYR A 75 26.28 -16.61 -22.55
N LEU A 76 26.23 -17.53 -23.52
CA LEU A 76 26.22 -17.18 -24.95
C LEU A 76 24.98 -16.39 -25.34
N TYR A 77 23.80 -16.80 -24.87
CA TYR A 77 22.56 -16.03 -25.08
C TYR A 77 22.64 -14.63 -24.47
N ARG A 78 23.24 -14.49 -23.29
CA ARG A 78 23.50 -13.18 -22.67
C ARG A 78 24.43 -12.31 -23.51
N CYS A 79 25.46 -12.89 -24.13
CA CYS A 79 26.37 -12.17 -25.04
C CYS A 79 25.75 -11.81 -26.39
N TYR A 80 24.70 -12.54 -26.80
CA TYR A 80 23.97 -12.31 -28.04
C TYR A 80 22.75 -11.41 -27.87
N ASP A 81 22.56 -10.83 -26.68
CA ASP A 81 21.39 -10.03 -26.28
C ASP A 81 20.04 -10.76 -26.40
N GLU A 82 20.04 -12.09 -26.49
CA GLU A 82 18.83 -12.93 -26.46
C GLU A 82 18.49 -13.34 -25.01
N PHE A 83 18.12 -12.35 -24.20
CA PHE A 83 17.81 -12.54 -22.77
C PHE A 83 16.59 -13.45 -22.52
N ASP A 84 15.62 -13.45 -23.44
CA ASP A 84 14.42 -14.27 -23.34
C ASP A 84 14.76 -15.77 -23.39
N ASN A 85 15.62 -16.16 -24.33
CA ASN A 85 16.10 -17.55 -24.47
C ASN A 85 17.03 -17.93 -23.31
N ALA A 86 17.89 -17.01 -22.87
CA ALA A 86 18.74 -17.21 -21.69
C ALA A 86 17.90 -17.54 -20.45
N CYS A 87 16.81 -16.79 -20.22
CA CYS A 87 15.92 -16.99 -19.09
C CYS A 87 15.25 -18.37 -19.14
N GLU A 88 14.73 -18.80 -20.30
CA GLU A 88 14.11 -20.13 -20.42
C GLU A 88 15.11 -21.28 -20.18
N VAL A 89 16.35 -21.15 -20.65
CA VAL A 89 17.40 -22.14 -20.39
C VAL A 89 17.73 -22.23 -18.90
N MET A 90 17.93 -21.09 -18.23
CA MET A 90 18.23 -21.05 -16.79
C MET A 90 17.06 -21.56 -15.93
N MET A 91 15.83 -21.42 -16.42
CA MET A 91 14.62 -21.93 -15.75
C MET A 91 14.43 -23.44 -15.89
N ASN A 92 14.75 -23.99 -17.07
CA ASN A 92 14.56 -25.42 -17.34
C ASN A 92 15.72 -26.26 -16.78
N HIS A 93 16.91 -25.66 -16.66
CA HIS A 93 18.14 -26.34 -16.27
C HIS A 93 18.76 -25.67 -15.04
N PRO A 94 18.59 -26.24 -13.83
CA PRO A 94 19.16 -25.70 -12.59
C PRO A 94 20.69 -25.55 -12.62
N ASP A 95 21.39 -26.36 -13.41
CA ASP A 95 22.86 -26.33 -13.53
C ASP A 95 23.39 -25.03 -14.14
N ALA A 96 22.56 -24.31 -14.91
CA ALA A 96 22.90 -23.04 -15.53
C ALA A 96 22.48 -21.84 -14.68
N TRP A 97 21.78 -22.06 -13.57
CA TRP A 97 21.19 -20.99 -12.79
C TRP A 97 22.21 -20.39 -11.82
N GLU A 98 22.37 -19.07 -11.89
CA GLU A 98 23.15 -18.28 -10.94
C GLU A 98 22.32 -17.03 -10.60
N HIS A 99 22.04 -16.82 -9.30
CA HIS A 99 21.10 -15.78 -8.84
C HIS A 99 21.41 -14.39 -9.39
N VAL A 100 22.68 -13.97 -9.32
CA VAL A 100 23.11 -12.62 -9.74
C VAL A 100 22.94 -12.45 -11.25
N ALA A 101 23.43 -13.43 -12.02
CA ALA A 101 23.31 -13.40 -13.48
C ALA A 101 21.84 -13.45 -13.93
N PHE A 102 21.00 -14.25 -13.26
CA PHE A 102 19.58 -14.36 -13.58
C PHE A 102 18.85 -13.03 -13.34
N LYS A 103 19.16 -12.30 -12.26
CA LYS A 103 18.58 -10.97 -12.01
C LYS A 103 18.89 -9.97 -13.13
N ASP A 104 20.14 -9.95 -13.59
CA ASP A 104 20.57 -9.06 -14.68
C ASP A 104 19.88 -9.41 -16.00
N VAL A 105 19.70 -10.71 -16.28
CA VAL A 105 18.94 -11.21 -17.44
C VAL A 105 17.48 -10.79 -17.32
N CYS A 106 16.85 -11.01 -16.16
CA CYS A 106 15.46 -10.65 -15.95
C CYS A 106 15.21 -9.15 -16.13
N ALA A 107 16.08 -8.28 -15.64
CA ALA A 107 15.92 -6.83 -15.81
C ALA A 107 15.84 -6.38 -17.29
N LYS A 108 16.39 -7.16 -18.22
CA LYS A 108 16.46 -6.85 -19.65
C LYS A 108 15.44 -7.60 -20.51
N LEU A 109 14.56 -8.41 -19.92
CA LEU A 109 13.56 -9.17 -20.67
C LEU A 109 12.59 -8.26 -21.44
N ALA A 110 12.30 -8.64 -22.68
CA ALA A 110 11.31 -7.95 -23.51
C ALA A 110 9.91 -8.52 -23.28
N ASN A 111 9.80 -9.84 -23.11
CA ASN A 111 8.54 -10.52 -22.95
C ASN A 111 8.04 -10.49 -21.50
N ALA A 112 6.85 -9.89 -21.29
CA ALA A 112 6.24 -9.77 -19.97
C ALA A 112 5.85 -11.12 -19.34
N ASP A 113 5.50 -12.13 -20.16
CA ASP A 113 5.07 -13.43 -19.64
C ASP A 113 6.21 -14.23 -19.00
N LEU A 114 7.45 -13.98 -19.43
CA LEU A 114 8.64 -14.61 -18.86
C LEU A 114 8.87 -14.20 -17.40
N TYR A 115 8.49 -12.97 -17.00
CA TYR A 115 8.56 -12.56 -15.60
C TYR A 115 7.69 -13.44 -14.70
N TYR A 116 6.45 -13.73 -15.11
CA TYR A 116 5.54 -14.58 -14.32
C TYR A 116 5.96 -16.04 -14.32
N LYS A 117 6.56 -16.52 -15.41
CA LYS A 117 7.20 -17.84 -15.41
C LYS A 117 8.35 -17.86 -14.41
N ALA A 118 9.25 -16.87 -14.44
CA ALA A 118 10.39 -16.76 -13.53
C ALA A 118 9.95 -16.70 -12.06
N ILE A 119 8.90 -15.94 -11.75
CA ILE A 119 8.32 -15.89 -10.39
C ILE A 119 7.86 -17.29 -9.94
N LYS A 120 7.16 -18.06 -10.80
CA LYS A 120 6.77 -19.44 -10.48
C LYS A 120 7.96 -20.36 -10.25
N PHE A 121 9.04 -20.18 -11.00
CA PHE A 121 10.28 -20.94 -10.82
C PHE A 121 10.91 -20.65 -9.46
N TYR A 122 11.08 -19.37 -9.10
CA TYR A 122 11.60 -18.94 -7.80
C TYR A 122 10.73 -19.44 -6.64
N LEU A 123 9.40 -19.37 -6.78
CA LEU A 123 8.48 -19.83 -5.76
C LEU A 123 8.58 -21.34 -5.46
N ARG A 124 9.06 -22.12 -6.43
CA ARG A 124 9.22 -23.58 -6.32
C ARG A 124 10.62 -23.98 -5.85
N GLN A 125 11.67 -23.33 -6.37
CA GLN A 125 13.06 -23.77 -6.16
C GLN A 125 13.85 -22.89 -5.20
N HIS A 126 13.63 -21.57 -5.20
CA HIS A 126 14.41 -20.61 -4.41
C HIS A 126 13.54 -19.61 -3.67
N PRO A 127 12.85 -20.04 -2.60
CA PRO A 127 11.96 -19.15 -1.87
C PRO A 127 12.69 -17.93 -1.28
N THR A 128 13.78 -18.14 -0.54
CA THR A 128 14.48 -17.07 0.21
C THR A 128 14.95 -15.89 -0.63
N GLU A 129 15.13 -16.08 -1.93
CA GLU A 129 15.68 -15.09 -2.85
C GLU A 129 14.61 -14.33 -3.64
N MET A 130 13.33 -14.63 -3.43
CA MET A 130 12.23 -14.06 -4.19
C MET A 130 12.07 -12.55 -3.98
N ASN A 131 12.20 -12.06 -2.75
CA ASN A 131 12.07 -10.61 -2.46
C ASN A 131 13.14 -9.80 -3.22
N ASN A 132 14.35 -10.35 -3.32
CA ASN A 132 15.45 -9.73 -4.08
C ASN A 132 15.19 -9.68 -5.58
N LEU A 133 14.49 -10.66 -6.15
CA LEU A 133 14.09 -10.67 -7.56
C LEU A 133 12.97 -9.66 -7.80
N LEU A 134 11.93 -9.70 -6.95
CA LEU A 134 10.77 -8.83 -7.08
C LEU A 134 11.15 -7.34 -6.92
N GLY A 135 12.11 -7.01 -6.06
CA GLY A 135 12.63 -5.65 -5.93
C GLY A 135 13.26 -5.10 -7.21
N VAL A 136 14.01 -5.92 -7.96
CA VAL A 136 14.60 -5.49 -9.26
C VAL A 136 13.53 -5.36 -10.34
N LEU A 137 12.52 -6.23 -10.30
CA LEU A 137 11.46 -6.28 -11.31
C LEU A 137 10.31 -5.31 -11.06
N GLN A 138 10.33 -4.59 -9.93
CA GLN A 138 9.28 -3.67 -9.50
C GLN A 138 8.77 -2.72 -10.61
N PRO A 139 9.60 -1.98 -11.36
CA PRO A 139 9.09 -0.98 -12.32
C PRO A 139 8.45 -1.58 -13.58
N ARG A 140 8.60 -2.88 -13.82
CA ARG A 140 8.15 -3.55 -15.06
C ARG A 140 7.03 -4.57 -14.83
N LEU A 141 6.73 -4.89 -13.58
CA LEU A 141 5.72 -5.87 -13.21
C LEU A 141 4.34 -5.23 -13.08
N ASP A 142 3.31 -5.96 -13.50
CA ASP A 142 1.94 -5.67 -13.06
C ASP A 142 1.71 -6.29 -11.69
N HIS A 143 1.70 -5.44 -10.67
CA HIS A 143 1.56 -5.83 -9.27
C HIS A 143 0.24 -6.57 -8.99
N SER A 144 -0.84 -6.26 -9.72
CA SER A 144 -2.14 -6.91 -9.53
C SER A 144 -2.07 -8.38 -9.95
N ARG A 145 -1.39 -8.67 -11.06
CA ARG A 145 -1.19 -10.04 -11.56
C ARG A 145 -0.26 -10.83 -10.64
N VAL A 146 0.75 -10.19 -10.05
CA VAL A 146 1.63 -10.84 -9.05
C VAL A 146 0.84 -11.21 -7.80
N VAL A 147 0.04 -10.30 -7.24
CA VAL A 147 -0.80 -10.59 -6.06
C VAL A 147 -1.77 -11.75 -6.34
N ALA A 148 -2.43 -11.76 -7.50
CA ALA A 148 -3.33 -12.86 -7.88
C ALA A 148 -2.61 -14.22 -7.97
N LEU A 149 -1.37 -14.23 -8.50
CA LEU A 149 -0.54 -15.43 -8.55
C LEU A 149 -0.15 -15.90 -7.15
N MET A 150 0.24 -14.98 -6.25
CA MET A 150 0.65 -15.31 -4.89
C MET A 150 -0.52 -15.79 -4.03
N ARG A 151 -1.72 -15.20 -4.22
CA ARG A 151 -2.98 -15.70 -3.63
C ARG A 151 -3.26 -17.14 -4.04
N LYS A 152 -3.13 -17.45 -5.34
CA LYS A 152 -3.38 -18.81 -5.85
C LYS A 152 -2.44 -19.86 -5.24
N GLU A 153 -1.20 -19.48 -4.95
CA GLU A 153 -0.19 -20.36 -4.39
C GLU A 153 -0.15 -20.32 -2.84
N ASN A 154 -1.04 -19.55 -2.18
CA ASN A 154 -1.13 -19.36 -0.72
C ASN A 154 0.22 -18.97 -0.06
N LYS A 155 1.03 -18.16 -0.75
CA LYS A 155 2.37 -17.72 -0.27
C LYS A 155 2.48 -16.20 -0.17
N LEU A 156 1.36 -15.53 0.07
CA LEU A 156 1.29 -14.08 0.25
C LEU A 156 2.22 -13.52 1.34
N PRO A 157 2.34 -14.13 2.55
CA PRO A 157 3.13 -13.55 3.64
C PRO A 157 4.61 -13.37 3.28
N MET A 158 5.11 -14.24 2.41
CA MET A 158 6.49 -14.25 1.96
C MET A 158 6.89 -12.99 1.18
N VAL A 159 5.92 -12.34 0.54
CA VAL A 159 6.10 -11.20 -0.36
C VAL A 159 5.87 -9.87 0.37
N LYS A 160 5.71 -9.88 1.70
CA LYS A 160 5.38 -8.70 2.52
C LYS A 160 6.30 -7.50 2.25
N GLU A 161 7.62 -7.71 2.26
CA GLU A 161 8.60 -6.64 2.00
C GLU A 161 8.41 -5.98 0.63
N TYR A 162 8.09 -6.78 -0.38
CA TYR A 162 7.80 -6.28 -1.72
C TYR A 162 6.47 -5.52 -1.76
N LEU A 163 5.42 -6.03 -1.11
CA LEU A 163 4.12 -5.36 -1.08
C LEU A 163 4.21 -3.99 -0.39
N LEU A 164 4.96 -3.86 0.70
CA LEU A 164 5.22 -2.59 1.37
C LEU A 164 6.00 -1.62 0.47
N ALA A 165 7.00 -2.10 -0.28
CA ALA A 165 7.74 -1.28 -1.23
C ALA A 165 6.89 -0.81 -2.42
N VAL A 166 5.89 -1.60 -2.82
CA VAL A 166 4.97 -1.32 -3.93
C VAL A 166 3.76 -0.50 -3.49
N GLN A 167 3.49 -0.43 -2.18
CA GLN A 167 2.29 0.20 -1.64
C GLN A 167 2.13 1.67 -2.07
N GLY A 168 3.25 2.36 -2.35
CA GLY A 168 3.27 3.70 -2.96
C GLY A 168 2.47 3.85 -4.26
N ALA A 169 2.24 2.77 -5.01
CA ALA A 169 1.44 2.78 -6.24
C ALA A 169 -0.09 2.85 -5.99
N ASN A 170 -0.55 2.69 -4.74
CA ASN A 170 -1.95 2.77 -4.31
C ASN A 170 -2.92 1.93 -5.16
N LEU A 171 -2.57 0.67 -5.40
CA LEU A 171 -3.41 -0.29 -6.13
C LEU A 171 -4.31 -1.07 -5.16
N THR A 172 -5.59 -1.24 -5.50
CA THR A 172 -6.57 -1.98 -4.69
C THR A 172 -6.10 -3.37 -4.33
N ALA A 173 -5.67 -4.16 -5.33
CA ALA A 173 -5.22 -5.53 -5.11
C ALA A 173 -4.03 -5.63 -4.14
N VAL A 174 -3.12 -4.66 -4.17
CA VAL A 174 -1.94 -4.62 -3.28
C VAL A 174 -2.36 -4.21 -1.88
N ASN A 175 -3.16 -3.13 -1.75
CA ASN A 175 -3.63 -2.65 -0.45
C ASN A 175 -4.50 -3.69 0.26
N ASP A 176 -5.41 -4.35 -0.47
CA ASP A 176 -6.24 -5.42 0.10
C ASP A 176 -5.39 -6.60 0.58
N ALA A 177 -4.36 -6.99 -0.19
CA ALA A 177 -3.45 -8.06 0.22
C ALA A 177 -2.57 -7.67 1.42
N VAL A 178 -2.10 -6.42 1.49
CA VAL A 178 -1.34 -5.91 2.66
C VAL A 178 -2.24 -5.89 3.90
N ASN A 179 -3.49 -5.45 3.76
CA ASN A 179 -4.42 -5.37 4.86
C ASN A 179 -4.82 -6.76 5.37
N GLU A 180 -5.05 -7.73 4.47
CA GLU A 180 -5.29 -9.14 4.81
C GLU A 180 -4.11 -9.73 5.60
N LEU A 181 -2.88 -9.50 5.15
CA LEU A 181 -1.67 -9.92 5.85
C LEU A 181 -1.51 -9.26 7.22
N ALA A 182 -1.83 -7.97 7.34
CA ALA A 182 -1.76 -7.26 8.60
C ALA A 182 -2.79 -7.79 9.63
N ILE A 183 -3.94 -8.29 9.17
CA ILE A 183 -4.92 -8.99 10.03
C ILE A 183 -4.36 -10.33 10.48
N GLU A 184 -3.80 -11.14 9.57
CA GLU A 184 -3.20 -12.44 9.91
C GLU A 184 -2.03 -12.33 10.89
N GLU A 185 -1.22 -11.28 10.79
CA GLU A 185 -0.07 -11.02 11.66
C GLU A 185 -0.43 -10.23 12.94
N GLU A 186 -1.69 -9.86 13.11
CA GLU A 186 -2.21 -9.05 14.23
C GLU A 186 -1.57 -7.65 14.38
N ASP A 187 -0.98 -7.10 13.31
CA ASP A 187 -0.33 -5.79 13.31
C ASP A 187 -1.32 -4.64 13.04
N HIS A 188 -1.99 -4.22 14.11
CA HIS A 188 -2.95 -3.11 14.11
C HIS A 188 -2.32 -1.75 13.79
N ALA A 189 -1.05 -1.53 14.13
CA ALA A 189 -0.36 -0.24 13.93
C ALA A 189 0.03 -0.05 12.47
N ALA A 190 0.56 -1.10 11.83
CA ALA A 190 0.84 -1.08 10.40
C ALA A 190 -0.44 -0.97 9.58
N LEU A 191 -1.51 -1.67 9.96
CA LEU A 191 -2.81 -1.58 9.28
C LEU A 191 -3.36 -0.15 9.31
N LYS A 192 -3.32 0.51 10.47
CA LYS A 192 -3.80 1.90 10.57
C LYS A 192 -2.98 2.86 9.70
N THR A 193 -1.66 2.73 9.74
CA THR A 193 -0.74 3.57 8.94
C THR A 193 -0.95 3.34 7.44
N SER A 194 -1.15 2.09 7.04
CA SER A 194 -1.51 1.67 5.68
C SER A 194 -2.81 2.35 5.23
N LEU A 195 -3.86 2.31 6.07
CA LEU A 195 -5.16 2.91 5.74
C LEU A 195 -5.11 4.44 5.67
N ASP A 196 -4.31 5.09 6.52
CA ASP A 196 -4.20 6.55 6.54
C ASP A 196 -3.45 7.08 5.30
N MET A 197 -2.44 6.35 4.84
CA MET A 197 -1.62 6.73 3.68
C MET A 197 -2.23 6.32 2.34
N TYR A 198 -2.96 5.20 2.30
CA TYR A 198 -3.46 4.59 1.07
C TYR A 198 -4.98 4.34 1.15
N ASP A 199 -5.74 5.10 0.37
CA ASP A 199 -7.20 5.15 0.41
C ASP A 199 -7.89 4.14 -0.53
N ASN A 200 -7.18 3.66 -1.55
CA ASN A 200 -7.71 2.80 -2.60
C ASN A 200 -7.75 1.32 -2.16
N CYS A 201 -8.71 0.96 -1.32
CA CYS A 201 -8.95 -0.41 -0.84
C CYS A 201 -10.46 -0.69 -0.70
N ASP A 202 -10.83 -1.96 -0.61
CA ASP A 202 -12.21 -2.35 -0.27
C ASP A 202 -12.46 -2.19 1.24
N GLN A 203 -12.72 -0.93 1.61
CA GLN A 203 -12.92 -0.52 2.99
C GLN A 203 -14.11 -1.22 3.68
N ILE A 204 -15.15 -1.57 2.92
CA ILE A 204 -16.36 -2.16 3.51
C ILE A 204 -16.12 -3.63 3.85
N SER A 205 -15.56 -4.40 2.92
CA SER A 205 -15.24 -5.81 3.16
C SER A 205 -14.20 -5.95 4.26
N LEU A 206 -13.19 -5.07 4.28
CA LEU A 206 -12.18 -5.04 5.34
C LEU A 206 -12.78 -4.76 6.72
N ALA A 207 -13.71 -3.80 6.81
CA ALA A 207 -14.38 -3.50 8.07
C ALA A 207 -15.17 -4.70 8.61
N ILE A 208 -15.90 -5.42 7.75
CA ILE A 208 -16.64 -6.63 8.15
C ILE A 208 -15.68 -7.72 8.67
N GLN A 209 -14.52 -7.90 8.04
CA GLN A 209 -13.51 -8.86 8.53
C GLN A 209 -12.97 -8.45 9.90
N CYS A 210 -12.64 -7.17 10.07
CA CYS A 210 -12.15 -6.61 11.34
C CYS A 210 -13.21 -6.66 12.46
N GLU A 211 -14.51 -6.57 12.14
CA GLU A 211 -15.60 -6.70 13.11
C GLU A 211 -15.62 -8.08 13.79
N SER A 212 -15.27 -9.13 13.05
CA SER A 212 -15.26 -10.51 13.56
C SER A 212 -14.02 -10.89 14.38
N HIS A 213 -13.02 -10.03 14.44
CA HIS A 213 -11.74 -10.34 15.07
C HIS A 213 -11.82 -10.29 16.60
N GLU A 214 -11.08 -11.17 17.28
CA GLU A 214 -11.11 -11.32 18.75
C GLU A 214 -10.50 -10.12 19.49
N LEU A 215 -9.57 -9.43 18.83
CA LEU A 215 -8.87 -8.27 19.38
C LEU A 215 -9.68 -6.97 19.21
N ILE A 216 -9.84 -6.23 20.31
CA ILE A 216 -10.58 -4.97 20.36
C ILE A 216 -9.95 -3.90 19.45
N GLU A 217 -8.63 -3.92 19.26
CA GLU A 217 -7.95 -2.93 18.42
C GLU A 217 -8.34 -3.04 16.93
N PHE A 218 -8.58 -4.25 16.41
CA PHE A 218 -9.10 -4.41 15.04
C PHE A 218 -10.56 -3.95 14.94
N ARG A 219 -11.37 -4.17 15.98
CA ARG A 219 -12.74 -3.65 16.03
C ARG A 219 -12.78 -2.11 16.10
N ARG A 220 -11.82 -1.49 16.79
CA ARG A 220 -11.60 -0.03 16.75
C ARG A 220 -11.22 0.45 15.35
N ILE A 221 -10.34 -0.27 14.66
CA ILE A 221 -10.00 0.04 13.26
C ILE A 221 -11.24 -0.09 12.36
N SER A 222 -12.08 -1.11 12.56
CA SER A 222 -13.36 -1.23 11.85
C SER A 222 -14.27 -0.03 12.10
N SER A 223 -14.41 0.41 13.35
CA SER A 223 -15.16 1.63 13.69
C SER A 223 -14.57 2.87 12.99
N TYR A 224 -13.25 2.99 12.95
CA TYR A 224 -12.55 4.07 12.24
C TYR A 224 -12.83 4.05 10.72
N ILE A 225 -12.81 2.86 10.10
CA ILE A 225 -13.14 2.70 8.67
C ILE A 225 -14.60 3.09 8.41
N TYR A 226 -15.54 2.70 9.28
CA TYR A 226 -16.95 3.10 9.15
C TYR A 226 -17.15 4.61 9.31
N GLN A 227 -16.41 5.26 10.21
CA GLN A 227 -16.42 6.72 10.36
C GLN A 227 -15.97 7.41 9.06
N ARG A 228 -14.89 6.91 8.44
CA ARG A 228 -14.38 7.48 7.17
C ARG A 228 -15.39 7.36 6.02
N ASN A 229 -16.18 6.29 6.02
CA ASN A 229 -17.23 6.06 5.03
C ASN A 229 -18.60 6.66 5.40
N ALA A 230 -18.67 7.53 6.42
CA ALA A 230 -19.90 8.15 6.92
C ALA A 230 -21.01 7.16 7.36
N ARG A 231 -20.64 5.92 7.71
CA ARG A 231 -21.56 4.89 8.23
C ARG A 231 -21.63 4.93 9.75
N TRP A 232 -22.14 6.02 10.29
CA TRP A 232 -22.14 6.31 11.73
C TRP A 232 -22.96 5.31 12.56
N LYS A 233 -24.11 4.85 12.05
CA LYS A 233 -24.98 3.88 12.74
C LYS A 233 -24.26 2.57 13.04
N GLN A 234 -23.56 2.02 12.05
CA GLN A 234 -22.82 0.76 12.18
C GLN A 234 -21.63 0.90 13.14
N ALA A 235 -20.92 2.02 13.08
CA ALA A 235 -19.82 2.32 14.01
C ALA A 235 -20.30 2.41 15.47
N ILE A 236 -21.43 3.08 15.72
CA ILE A 236 -22.01 3.21 17.07
C ILE A 236 -22.49 1.85 17.59
N GLU A 237 -23.16 1.06 16.74
CA GLU A 237 -23.63 -0.27 17.14
C GLU A 237 -22.46 -1.21 17.48
N LEU A 238 -21.37 -1.16 16.71
CA LEU A 238 -20.15 -1.91 16.98
C LEU A 238 -19.56 -1.51 18.34
N SER A 239 -19.40 -0.21 18.59
CA SER A 239 -18.89 0.30 19.87
C SER A 239 -19.82 -0.04 21.06
N LYS A 240 -21.14 -0.10 20.83
CA LYS A 240 -22.14 -0.55 21.83
C LYS A 240 -21.94 -2.03 22.17
N ARG A 241 -21.72 -2.91 21.18
CA ARG A 241 -21.44 -4.35 21.41
C ARG A 241 -20.12 -4.56 22.14
N ASP A 242 -19.14 -3.72 21.86
CA ASP A 242 -17.82 -3.73 22.48
C ASP A 242 -17.81 -3.24 23.94
N GLY A 243 -18.83 -2.49 24.36
CA GLY A 243 -18.81 -1.79 25.65
C GLY A 243 -17.82 -0.61 25.70
N LEU A 244 -17.24 -0.21 24.56
CA LEU A 244 -16.36 0.94 24.45
C LEU A 244 -17.17 2.24 24.35
N MET A 245 -17.64 2.70 25.51
CA MET A 245 -18.55 3.84 25.61
C MET A 245 -17.88 5.18 25.24
N LYS A 246 -16.57 5.34 25.49
CA LYS A 246 -15.83 6.57 25.12
C LYS A 246 -15.74 6.75 23.61
N ASP A 247 -15.29 5.70 22.91
CA ASP A 247 -15.16 5.69 21.46
C ASP A 247 -16.53 5.91 20.80
N ALA A 248 -17.60 5.32 21.35
CA ALA A 248 -18.98 5.57 20.89
C ALA A 248 -19.40 7.05 21.00
N MET A 249 -19.05 7.73 22.10
CA MET A 249 -19.34 9.16 22.29
C MET A 249 -18.57 10.03 21.30
N GLU A 250 -17.28 9.73 21.06
CA GLU A 250 -16.48 10.47 20.08
C GLU A 250 -17.00 10.27 18.65
N VAL A 251 -17.43 9.05 18.30
CA VAL A 251 -18.06 8.76 17.00
C VAL A 251 -19.35 9.57 16.85
N ALA A 252 -20.19 9.59 17.89
CA ALA A 252 -21.44 10.34 17.88
C ALA A 252 -21.21 11.85 17.75
N ALA A 253 -20.24 12.41 18.48
CA ALA A 253 -19.85 13.81 18.38
C ALA A 253 -19.35 14.17 16.95
N LYS A 254 -18.55 13.29 16.33
CA LYS A 254 -18.06 13.48 14.95
C LYS A 254 -19.14 13.36 13.88
N SER A 255 -20.21 12.59 14.15
CA SER A 255 -21.26 12.34 13.17
C SER A 255 -22.09 13.58 12.81
N GLY A 256 -22.19 14.56 13.71
CA GLY A 256 -23.00 15.77 13.49
C GLY A 256 -24.52 15.54 13.57
N ASP A 257 -24.98 14.30 13.80
CA ASP A 257 -26.41 13.95 13.77
C ASP A 257 -27.00 13.84 15.18
N ALA A 258 -27.90 14.77 15.52
CA ALA A 258 -28.57 14.83 16.81
C ALA A 258 -29.42 13.58 17.10
N ALA A 259 -29.99 12.93 16.07
CA ALA A 259 -30.82 11.74 16.25
C ALA A 259 -30.01 10.54 16.76
N LEU A 260 -28.77 10.37 16.26
CA LEU A 260 -27.88 9.29 16.69
C LEU A 260 -27.39 9.49 18.13
N VAL A 261 -27.15 10.76 18.51
CA VAL A 261 -26.80 11.11 19.89
C VAL A 261 -27.98 10.80 20.82
N ASP A 262 -29.20 11.13 20.42
CA ASP A 262 -30.40 10.79 21.19
C ASP A 262 -30.57 9.28 21.40
N GLU A 263 -30.41 8.47 20.35
CA GLU A 263 -30.44 7.00 20.44
C GLU A 263 -29.31 6.44 21.33
N LEU A 264 -28.16 7.12 21.38
CA LEU A 264 -27.04 6.75 22.27
C LEU A 264 -27.34 7.13 23.73
N LEU A 265 -27.94 8.29 23.96
CA LEU A 265 -28.37 8.72 25.30
C LEU A 265 -29.46 7.80 25.86
N ASP A 266 -30.44 7.40 25.06
CA ASP A 266 -31.49 6.47 25.47
C ASP A 266 -30.88 5.11 25.86
N PHE A 267 -29.88 4.64 25.10
CA PHE A 267 -29.12 3.43 25.45
C PHE A 267 -28.36 3.57 26.78
N PHE A 268 -27.72 4.70 27.06
CA PHE A 268 -27.04 4.92 28.35
C PHE A 268 -28.00 4.97 29.54
N ILE A 269 -29.19 5.54 29.34
CA ILE A 269 -30.26 5.57 30.34
C ILE A 269 -30.73 4.15 30.66
N ASP A 270 -30.93 3.31 29.65
CA ASP A 270 -31.39 1.93 29.82
C ASP A 270 -30.31 1.03 30.45
N GLN A 271 -29.03 1.25 30.13
CA GLN A 271 -27.88 0.58 30.76
C GLN A 271 -27.66 1.04 32.22
N GLY A 272 -28.25 2.17 32.63
CA GLY A 272 -28.10 2.73 33.97
C GLY A 272 -26.72 3.32 34.29
N ASN A 273 -25.85 3.51 33.28
CA ASN A 273 -24.51 4.06 33.47
C ASN A 273 -24.54 5.60 33.48
N LYS A 274 -24.70 6.16 34.68
CA LYS A 274 -24.90 7.60 34.92
C LYS A 274 -23.67 8.45 34.59
N GLU A 275 -22.46 7.90 34.75
CA GLU A 275 -21.21 8.60 34.47
C GLU A 275 -20.97 8.78 32.96
N CYS A 276 -21.31 7.75 32.18
CA CYS A 276 -21.25 7.81 30.73
C CYS A 276 -22.29 8.77 30.14
N PHE A 277 -23.47 8.85 30.75
CA PHE A 277 -24.49 9.83 30.36
C PHE A 277 -24.00 11.27 30.53
N ALA A 278 -23.43 11.62 31.69
CA ALA A 278 -22.87 12.95 31.94
C ALA A 278 -21.71 13.29 31.00
N SER A 279 -20.83 12.31 30.73
CA SER A 279 -19.70 12.47 29.80
C SER A 279 -20.18 12.68 28.36
N CYS A 280 -21.21 11.94 27.93
CA CYS A 280 -21.80 12.08 26.60
C CYS A 280 -22.36 13.48 26.38
N LEU A 281 -23.07 14.03 27.37
CA LEU A 281 -23.61 15.40 27.33
C LEU A 281 -22.51 16.46 27.17
N CYS A 282 -21.38 16.28 27.84
CA CYS A 282 -20.23 17.18 27.70
C CYS A 282 -19.56 17.07 26.33
N THR A 283 -19.39 15.84 25.81
CA THR A 283 -18.73 15.61 24.51
C THR A 283 -19.57 16.07 23.32
N CYS A 284 -20.89 15.93 23.40
CA CYS A 284 -21.81 16.23 22.30
C CYS A 284 -22.50 17.60 22.47
N TYR A 285 -21.86 18.54 23.17
CA TYR A 285 -22.47 19.81 23.60
C TYR A 285 -23.18 20.58 22.48
N ASP A 286 -22.58 20.62 21.29
CA ASP A 286 -23.05 21.44 20.17
C ASP A 286 -24.29 20.88 19.45
N LEU A 287 -24.50 19.55 19.49
CA LEU A 287 -25.56 18.88 18.74
C LEU A 287 -26.86 18.76 19.54
N LEU A 288 -26.78 18.98 20.84
CA LEU A 288 -27.81 18.61 21.80
C LEU A 288 -28.80 19.76 22.04
N THR A 289 -30.09 19.41 22.11
CA THR A 289 -31.18 20.34 22.44
C THR A 289 -31.42 20.33 23.97
N PRO A 290 -31.18 21.45 24.68
CA PRO A 290 -31.22 21.47 26.14
C PRO A 290 -32.58 21.12 26.75
N ASP A 291 -33.67 21.43 26.05
CA ASP A 291 -35.05 21.15 26.42
C ASP A 291 -35.36 19.65 26.42
N VAL A 292 -34.96 18.92 25.39
CA VAL A 292 -35.18 17.47 25.28
C VAL A 292 -34.38 16.71 26.34
N ILE A 293 -33.12 17.10 26.56
CA ILE A 293 -32.29 16.47 27.59
C ILE A 293 -32.87 16.70 28.98
N MET A 294 -33.29 17.92 29.28
CA MET A 294 -33.85 18.25 30.59
C MET A 294 -35.14 17.45 30.85
N GLN A 295 -35.98 17.27 29.82
CA GLN A 295 -37.16 16.41 29.91
C GLN A 295 -36.78 14.94 30.19
N LYS A 296 -35.83 14.38 29.44
CA LYS A 296 -35.36 12.99 29.62
C LYS A 296 -34.74 12.78 31.01
N ALA A 297 -33.92 13.72 31.46
CA ALA A 297 -33.26 13.69 32.76
C ALA A 297 -34.25 13.78 33.92
N TRP A 298 -35.27 14.63 33.80
CA TRP A 298 -36.32 14.76 34.81
C TRP A 298 -37.19 13.51 34.92
N LEU A 299 -37.61 12.93 33.79
CA LEU A 299 -38.42 11.71 33.76
C LEU A 299 -37.70 10.50 34.38
N LYS A 300 -36.38 10.44 34.28
CA LYS A 300 -35.55 9.32 34.73
C LYS A 300 -34.82 9.57 36.05
N GLY A 301 -35.01 10.74 36.68
CA GLY A 301 -34.39 11.09 37.96
C GLY A 301 -32.86 11.27 37.91
N LEU A 302 -32.33 11.74 36.78
CA LEU A 302 -30.90 11.95 36.52
C LEU A 302 -30.47 13.42 36.64
N THR A 303 -31.29 14.26 37.26
CA THR A 303 -31.13 15.73 37.32
C THR A 303 -29.75 16.16 37.78
N ASP A 304 -29.23 15.55 38.85
CA ASP A 304 -27.94 15.92 39.46
C ASP A 304 -26.75 15.77 38.49
N TRP A 305 -26.84 14.82 37.56
CA TRP A 305 -25.77 14.51 36.60
C TRP A 305 -25.82 15.42 35.35
N VAL A 306 -26.96 16.03 35.08
CA VAL A 306 -27.16 16.97 33.95
C VAL A 306 -26.85 18.41 34.34
N MET A 307 -26.84 18.72 35.64
CA MET A 307 -26.60 20.07 36.14
C MET A 307 -25.31 20.72 35.60
N PRO A 308 -24.15 20.03 35.50
CA PRO A 308 -22.94 20.63 34.93
C PRO A 308 -23.12 21.12 33.49
N TYR A 309 -23.78 20.31 32.65
CA TYR A 309 -24.13 20.68 31.27
C TYR A 309 -25.08 21.89 31.25
N MET A 310 -26.10 21.87 32.11
CA MET A 310 -27.10 22.94 32.17
C MET A 310 -26.52 24.28 32.62
N ILE A 311 -25.59 24.27 33.58
CA ILE A 311 -24.87 25.47 34.02
C ILE A 311 -24.08 26.08 32.87
N GLN A 312 -23.45 25.24 32.04
CA GLN A 312 -22.69 25.70 30.87
C GLN A 312 -23.62 26.32 29.81
N VAL A 313 -24.74 25.67 29.50
CA VAL A 313 -25.75 26.20 28.57
C VAL A 313 -26.30 27.54 29.06
N MET A 314 -26.64 27.65 30.34
CA MET A 314 -27.12 28.91 30.94
C MET A 314 -26.06 30.01 30.89
N ARG A 315 -24.79 29.68 31.14
CA ARG A 315 -23.69 30.64 31.03
C ARG A 315 -23.53 31.14 29.60
N ASP A 316 -23.57 30.26 28.62
CA ASP A 316 -23.43 30.62 27.20
C ASP A 316 -24.63 31.41 26.69
N MET A 317 -25.85 31.03 27.10
CA MET A 317 -27.06 31.80 26.81
C MET A 317 -26.97 33.21 27.39
N ASN A 318 -26.59 33.36 28.66
CA ASN A 318 -26.40 34.67 29.28
C ASN A 318 -25.31 35.47 28.57
N GLY A 319 -24.18 34.84 28.23
CA GLY A 319 -23.10 35.49 27.48
C GLY A 319 -23.55 35.97 26.10
N LYS A 320 -24.29 35.14 25.34
CA LYS A 320 -24.87 35.51 24.04
C LYS A 320 -25.87 36.66 24.18
N ILE A 321 -26.73 36.61 25.20
CA ILE A 321 -27.69 37.67 25.52
C ILE A 321 -26.96 38.98 25.83
N ASP A 322 -25.89 38.94 26.63
CA ASP A 322 -25.10 40.12 26.97
C ASP A 322 -24.43 40.74 25.73
N THR A 323 -23.86 39.94 24.84
CA THR A 323 -23.33 40.43 23.55
C THR A 323 -24.42 41.05 22.68
N LEU A 324 -25.57 40.40 22.54
CA LEU A 324 -26.69 40.94 21.75
C LEU A 324 -27.25 42.22 22.35
N MET A 325 -27.30 42.32 23.68
CA MET A 325 -27.69 43.55 24.37
C MET A 325 -26.69 44.68 24.12
N LYS A 326 -25.38 44.39 24.13
CA LYS A 326 -24.33 45.37 23.79
C LYS A 326 -24.40 45.81 22.34
N GLU A 327 -24.46 44.89 21.38
CA GLU A 327 -24.61 45.23 19.95
C GLU A 327 -25.87 46.06 19.67
N LYS A 328 -26.98 45.73 20.35
CA LYS A 328 -28.22 46.50 20.23
C LYS A 328 -28.10 47.89 20.85
N ALA A 329 -27.37 48.02 21.97
CA ALA A 329 -27.10 49.31 22.60
C ALA A 329 -26.21 50.18 21.70
N GLU A 330 -25.09 49.64 21.19
CA GLU A 330 -24.20 50.31 20.25
C GLU A 330 -24.94 50.74 18.98
N ARG A 331 -25.73 49.85 18.37
CA ARG A 331 -26.55 50.19 17.19
C ARG A 331 -27.60 51.26 17.48
N ASN A 332 -28.13 51.33 18.71
CA ASN A 332 -29.05 52.39 19.10
C ASN A 332 -28.31 53.71 19.33
N GLU A 333 -27.10 53.69 19.89
CA GLU A 333 -26.25 54.86 20.05
C GLU A 333 -25.81 55.42 18.70
N GLU A 334 -25.39 54.57 17.76
CA GLU A 334 -25.08 54.94 16.38
C GLU A 334 -26.28 55.60 15.71
N LYS A 335 -27.48 55.01 15.80
CA LYS A 335 -28.71 55.62 15.24
C LYS A 335 -29.03 56.97 15.88
N VAL A 336 -28.85 57.11 17.19
CA VAL A 336 -29.06 58.40 17.88
C VAL A 336 -28.02 59.42 17.45
N ASN A 337 -26.78 59.00 17.17
CA ASN A 337 -25.73 59.89 16.70
C ASN A 337 -25.94 60.29 15.23
N GLU A 338 -26.34 59.36 14.36
CA GLU A 338 -26.74 59.63 12.98
C GLU A 338 -27.96 60.57 12.90
N GLU A 339 -28.97 60.39 13.77
CA GLU A 339 -30.12 61.29 13.84
C GLU A 339 -29.69 62.70 14.29
N LYS A 340 -28.77 62.81 15.25
CA LYS A 340 -28.21 64.10 15.68
C LYS A 340 -27.38 64.75 14.58
N GLU A 341 -26.60 63.99 13.83
CA GLU A 341 -25.83 64.48 12.68
C GLU A 341 -26.75 64.93 11.53
N ARG A 342 -27.86 64.21 11.27
CA ARG A 342 -28.90 64.63 10.32
C ARG A 342 -29.58 65.93 10.74
N ILE A 343 -29.99 66.04 12.01
CA ILE A 343 -30.60 67.26 12.53
C ILE A 343 -29.60 68.43 12.47
N ALA A 344 -28.32 68.21 12.79
CA ALA A 344 -27.28 69.22 12.66
C ALA A 344 -27.02 69.63 11.19
N ALA A 345 -27.07 68.68 10.25
CA ALA A 345 -26.94 68.94 8.83
C ALA A 345 -28.14 69.72 8.26
N GLU A 346 -29.37 69.39 8.67
CA GLU A 346 -30.58 70.14 8.31
C GLU A 346 -30.56 71.56 8.89
N MET A 347 -30.10 71.71 10.14
CA MET A 347 -29.99 73.02 10.80
C MET A 347 -28.94 73.91 10.11
N ASN A 348 -27.81 73.33 9.68
CA ASN A 348 -26.82 74.04 8.87
C ASN A 348 -27.33 74.37 7.47
N SER A 349 -28.04 73.45 6.78
CA SER A 349 -28.64 73.71 5.47
C SER A 349 -29.66 74.86 5.51
N ASN A 350 -30.45 74.96 6.59
CA ASN A 350 -31.41 76.04 6.78
C ASN A 350 -30.72 77.38 7.09
N LEU A 351 -29.53 77.38 7.69
CA LEU A 351 -28.73 78.59 7.92
C LEU A 351 -28.14 79.18 6.63
N TYR A 352 -27.82 78.33 5.65
CA TYR A 352 -27.28 78.76 4.34
C TYR A 352 -28.37 79.16 3.33
N ALA A 353 -29.65 78.94 3.63
CA ALA A 353 -30.79 79.25 2.76
C ALA A 353 -31.53 80.56 3.11
N GLN A 354 -31.11 81.25 4.18
CA GLN A 354 -31.47 82.65 4.49
C GLN A 354 -30.37 83.58 3.99
#